data_AF-A0A941PUI3-F1
#
_entry.id   AF-A0A941PUI3-F1
#
_cell.length_a   1.000
_cell.length_b   1.000
_cell.length_c   1.000
_cell.angle_alpha   90.00
_cell.angle_beta   90.00
_cell.angle_gamma   90.00
#
_symmetry.space_group_name_H-M   'P 1'
#
loop_
_entity.id
_entity.type
_entity.pdbx_description
1 polymer ?
#
loop_
_entity_poly.entity_id
_entity_poly.type
_entity_poly.pdbx_seq_one_letter_code
_entity_poly.pdbx_strand_id
1 'polypeptide(L)'
;DALFERYVQGTDFIQQYVFPGGCLPSPARFRAAAQQAGLRVVEELPFGADYAETLRRWHRQFTQQHAQVLAQGFDAKFLRTWEFYLAYCEAAFDSGSIDVVQYTLVKN
;
A
#
# COMPACT_ATOMS: atom_id res chain seq x y z
N ASP A 1 10.77 -4.92 8.97
CA ASP A 1 11.84 -5.79 8.42
C ASP A 1 11.43 -7.24 8.28
N ALA A 2 10.92 -7.93 9.32
CA ALA A 2 10.57 -9.36 9.24
C ALA A 2 9.56 -9.75 8.13
N LEU A 3 8.62 -8.87 7.78
CA LEU A 3 7.62 -9.13 6.74
C LEU A 3 8.16 -8.93 5.30
N PHE A 4 9.26 -8.21 5.14
CA PHE A 4 9.80 -7.85 3.83
C PHE A 4 10.39 -9.07 3.09
N GLU A 5 11.09 -9.95 3.79
CA GLU A 5 11.66 -11.16 3.18
C GLU A 5 10.58 -12.08 2.59
N ARG A 6 9.49 -12.29 3.33
CA ARG A 6 8.32 -13.06 2.86
C ARG A 6 7.62 -12.37 1.70
N TYR A 7 7.50 -11.05 1.74
CA TYR A 7 6.84 -10.26 0.70
C TYR A 7 7.59 -10.27 -0.64
N VAL A 8 8.93 -10.29 -0.63
CA VAL A 8 9.75 -10.35 -1.86
C VAL A 8 9.79 -11.76 -2.46
N GLN A 9 9.59 -12.81 -1.66
CA GLN A 9 9.69 -14.20 -2.09
C GLN A 9 8.41 -14.77 -2.74
N GLY A 10 7.28 -14.05 -2.70
CA GLY A 10 6.00 -14.52 -3.25
C GLY A 10 5.28 -13.50 -4.12
N THR A 11 4.68 -13.94 -5.23
CA THR A 11 3.64 -13.17 -5.93
C THR A 11 2.34 -13.23 -5.14
N ASP A 12 2.08 -12.22 -4.33
CA ASP A 12 0.79 -12.03 -3.66
C ASP A 12 -0.27 -11.52 -4.67
N PHE A 13 -1.55 -11.67 -4.33
CA PHE A 13 -2.71 -11.20 -5.10
C PHE A 13 -2.53 -9.77 -5.60
N ILE A 14 -2.00 -8.87 -4.76
CA ILE A 14 -1.75 -7.47 -5.12
C ILE A 14 -0.80 -7.36 -6.33
N GLN A 15 0.31 -8.11 -6.35
CA GLN A 15 1.27 -8.06 -7.45
C GLN A 15 0.69 -8.67 -8.73
N GLN A 16 -0.19 -9.67 -8.62
CA GLN A 16 -0.77 -10.32 -9.79
C GLN A 16 -1.90 -9.50 -10.44
N TYR A 17 -2.71 -8.81 -9.64
CA TYR A 17 -3.97 -8.23 -10.10
C TYR A 17 -4.08 -6.71 -9.99
N VAL A 18 -3.25 -6.04 -9.17
CA VAL A 18 -3.37 -4.60 -8.88
C VAL A 18 -2.11 -3.82 -9.24
N PHE A 19 -0.96 -4.21 -8.71
CA PHE A 19 0.34 -3.54 -8.91
C PHE A 19 1.44 -4.53 -9.35
N PRO A 20 1.47 -4.94 -10.63
CA PRO A 20 2.54 -5.78 -11.16
C PRO A 20 3.93 -5.16 -10.98
N GLY A 21 4.83 -5.91 -10.34
CA GLY A 21 6.18 -5.46 -10.01
C GLY A 21 6.28 -4.50 -8.81
N GLY A 22 5.15 -4.23 -8.13
CA GLY A 22 5.14 -3.41 -6.92
C GLY A 22 5.97 -4.06 -5.80
N CYS A 23 6.80 -3.24 -5.14
CA CYS A 23 7.58 -3.68 -3.99
C CYS A 23 7.61 -2.60 -2.91
N LEU A 24 7.14 -2.93 -1.71
CA LEU A 24 7.22 -2.04 -0.54
C LEU A 24 8.62 -2.16 0.11
N PRO A 25 9.46 -1.12 0.08
CA PRO A 25 10.76 -1.17 0.73
C PRO A 25 10.59 -1.19 2.26
N SER A 26 11.46 -1.93 2.95
CA SER A 26 11.54 -1.83 4.40
C SER A 26 12.16 -0.49 4.83
N PRO A 27 11.83 0.05 6.02
CA PRO A 27 12.44 1.28 6.53
C PRO A 27 13.97 1.23 6.57
N ALA A 28 14.54 0.08 6.95
CA ALA A 28 15.99 -0.11 6.96
C ALA A 28 16.61 0.00 5.55
N ARG A 29 15.98 -0.63 4.55
CA ARG A 29 16.44 -0.55 3.15
C ARG A 29 16.31 0.86 2.59
N PHE A 30 15.23 1.57 2.92
CA PHE A 30 15.05 2.96 2.52
C PHE A 30 16.16 3.85 3.11
N ARG A 31 16.42 3.77 4.41
CA ARG A 31 17.51 4.52 5.07
C ARG A 31 18.88 4.23 4.46
N ALA A 32 19.19 2.96 4.20
CA ALA A 32 20.44 2.56 3.58
C ALA A 32 20.61 3.17 2.18
N ALA A 33 19.53 3.14 1.36
CA ALA A 33 19.55 3.74 0.03
C ALA A 33 19.69 5.28 0.09
N ALA A 34 18.99 5.95 1.01
CA ALA A 34 19.13 7.39 1.22
C ALA A 34 20.57 7.78 1.61
N GLN A 35 21.17 7.03 2.54
CA GLN A 35 22.56 7.24 2.95
C GLN A 35 23.55 7.02 1.81
N GLN A 36 23.37 5.97 1.01
CA GLN A 36 24.20 5.71 -0.18
C GLN A 36 24.10 6.83 -1.23
N ALA A 37 22.95 7.51 -1.29
CA ALA A 37 22.73 8.67 -2.14
C ALA A 37 23.27 10.00 -1.53
N GLY A 38 23.93 9.95 -0.37
CA GLY A 38 24.46 11.13 0.32
C GLY A 38 23.39 11.98 1.02
N LEU A 39 22.21 11.40 1.27
CA LEU A 39 21.12 12.05 2.00
C LEU A 39 21.05 11.51 3.42
N ARG A 40 20.63 12.37 4.35
CA ARG A 40 20.36 11.98 5.73
C ARG A 40 18.88 12.13 6.04
N VAL A 41 18.28 11.06 6.56
CA VAL A 41 16.95 11.11 7.16
C VAL A 41 17.04 11.88 8.47
N VAL A 42 16.24 12.95 8.60
CA VAL A 42 16.20 13.79 9.81
C VAL A 42 14.88 13.66 10.57
N GLU A 43 13.84 13.17 9.90
CA GLU A 43 12.52 12.96 10.49
C GLU A 43 11.82 11.81 9.76
N GLU A 44 11.05 11.05 10.53
CA GLU A 44 10.21 9.97 10.06
C GLU A 44 8.84 10.11 10.69
N LEU A 45 7.82 10.29 9.86
CA LEU A 45 6.43 10.40 10.28
C LEU A 45 5.66 9.19 9.75
N PRO A 46 5.44 8.13 10.55
CA PRO A 46 4.55 7.04 10.20
C PRO A 46 3.09 7.47 10.37
N PHE A 47 2.25 7.16 9.39
CA PHE A 47 0.82 7.48 9.40
C PHE A 47 -0.05 6.39 8.74
N GLY A 48 0.36 5.12 8.83
CA GLY A 48 -0.38 3.99 8.28
C GLY A 48 -1.84 3.89 8.73
N ALA A 49 -2.16 4.29 9.96
CA ALA A 49 -3.54 4.32 10.47
C ALA A 49 -4.45 5.27 9.68
N ASP A 50 -3.93 6.43 9.26
CA ASP A 50 -4.67 7.37 8.41
C ASP A 50 -4.92 6.77 7.02
N TYR A 51 -4.00 5.92 6.56
CA TYR A 51 -4.17 5.23 5.29
C TYR A 51 -5.15 4.05 5.36
N ALA A 52 -5.24 3.37 6.51
CA ALA A 52 -6.33 2.43 6.77
C ALA A 52 -7.70 3.13 6.70
N GLU A 53 -7.86 4.28 7.36
CA GLU A 53 -9.10 5.08 7.27
C GLU A 53 -9.38 5.56 5.83
N THR A 54 -8.34 5.89 5.07
CA THR A 54 -8.47 6.25 3.65
C THR A 54 -9.04 5.08 2.84
N LEU A 55 -8.48 3.88 3.01
CA LEU A 55 -8.94 2.67 2.33
C LEU A 55 -10.38 2.29 2.73
N ARG A 56 -10.73 2.45 4.00
CA ARG A 56 -12.10 2.25 4.49
C ARG A 56 -13.10 3.18 3.81
N ARG A 57 -12.75 4.45 3.64
CA ARG A 57 -13.59 5.43 2.92
C ARG A 57 -13.75 5.05 1.45
N TRP A 58 -12.65 4.68 0.79
CA TRP A 58 -12.67 4.24 -0.60
C TRP A 58 -13.50 2.98 -0.79
N HIS A 59 -13.35 1.97 0.07
CA HIS A 59 -14.13 0.74 0.02
C HIS A 59 -15.62 1.03 0.13
N ARG A 60 -16.04 1.77 1.16
CA ARG A 60 -17.43 2.16 1.34
C ARG A 60 -17.99 2.93 0.13
N GLN A 61 -17.23 3.88 -0.40
CA GLN A 61 -17.68 4.65 -1.56
C GLN A 61 -17.75 3.77 -2.81
N PHE A 62 -16.77 2.89 -3.04
CA PHE A 62 -16.75 1.99 -4.18
C PHE A 62 -17.96 1.05 -4.20
N THR A 63 -18.28 0.40 -3.07
CA THR A 63 -19.44 -0.49 -2.96
C THR A 63 -20.76 0.25 -3.23
N GLN A 64 -20.87 1.50 -2.80
CA GLN A 64 -22.03 2.35 -3.10
C GLN A 64 -22.17 2.71 -4.59
N GLN A 65 -21.06 2.70 -5.34
CA GLN A 65 -21.02 3.08 -6.75
C GLN A 65 -20.96 1.89 -7.72
N HIS A 66 -21.17 0.65 -7.26
CA HIS A 66 -21.12 -0.56 -8.10
C HIS A 66 -21.91 -0.46 -9.40
N ALA A 67 -23.14 0.06 -9.36
CA ALA A 67 -23.95 0.22 -10.56
C ALA A 67 -23.29 1.15 -11.59
N GLN A 68 -22.64 2.22 -11.14
CA GLN A 68 -21.89 3.14 -12.01
C GLN A 68 -20.62 2.50 -12.56
N VAL A 69 -19.94 1.67 -11.77
CA VAL A 69 -18.75 0.93 -12.22
C VAL A 69 -19.13 -0.10 -13.29
N LEU A 70 -20.23 -0.84 -13.11
CA LEU A 70 -20.75 -1.76 -14.14
C LEU A 70 -21.17 -1.01 -15.40
N ALA A 71 -21.81 0.16 -15.27
CA ALA A 71 -22.20 1.00 -16.40
C ALA A 71 -21.00 1.52 -17.23
N GLN A 72 -19.81 1.58 -16.63
CA GLN A 72 -18.55 1.92 -17.33
C GLN A 72 -17.96 0.73 -18.12
N GLY A 73 -18.58 -0.44 -18.08
CA GLY A 73 -18.15 -1.63 -18.82
C GLY A 73 -17.27 -2.59 -18.02
N PHE A 74 -17.06 -2.35 -16.72
CA PHE A 74 -16.40 -3.31 -15.85
C PHE A 74 -17.35 -4.46 -15.50
N ASP A 75 -16.77 -5.63 -15.22
CA ASP A 75 -17.53 -6.84 -14.91
C ASP A 75 -17.59 -7.12 -13.39
N ALA A 76 -18.41 -8.11 -13.01
CA ALA A 76 -18.51 -8.52 -11.62
C ALA A 76 -17.19 -9.10 -11.06
N LYS A 77 -16.29 -9.58 -11.93
CA LYS A 77 -14.97 -10.07 -11.50
C LYS A 77 -14.10 -8.89 -11.04
N PHE A 78 -14.07 -7.81 -11.81
CA PHE A 78 -13.40 -6.57 -11.46
C PHE A 78 -13.89 -6.02 -10.13
N LEU A 79 -15.22 -5.94 -9.93
CA LEU A 79 -15.78 -5.47 -8.66
C LEU A 79 -15.24 -6.27 -7.46
N ARG A 80 -15.31 -7.60 -7.51
CA ARG A 80 -14.82 -8.46 -6.42
C ARG A 80 -13.32 -8.32 -6.21
N THR A 81 -12.54 -8.23 -7.29
CA THR A 81 -11.09 -8.02 -7.21
C THR A 81 -10.77 -6.69 -6.54
N TRP A 82 -11.49 -5.62 -6.89
CA TRP A 82 -11.24 -4.29 -6.35
C TRP A 82 -11.69 -4.13 -4.90
N GLU A 83 -12.86 -4.67 -4.54
CA GLU A 83 -13.30 -4.74 -3.14
C GLU A 83 -12.33 -5.53 -2.28
N PHE A 84 -11.90 -6.70 -2.75
CA PHE A 84 -10.93 -7.53 -2.02
C PHE A 84 -9.60 -6.79 -1.84
N TYR A 85 -9.11 -6.10 -2.87
CA TYR A 85 -7.93 -5.25 -2.76
C TYR A 85 -8.07 -4.19 -1.67
N LEU A 86 -9.15 -3.41 -1.68
CA LEU A 86 -9.35 -2.33 -0.72
C LEU A 86 -9.44 -2.87 0.72
N ALA A 87 -10.25 -3.92 0.94
CA ALA A 87 -10.42 -4.51 2.27
C ALA A 87 -9.15 -5.22 2.77
N TYR A 88 -8.43 -5.91 1.89
CA TYR A 88 -7.16 -6.57 2.25
C TYR A 88 -6.10 -5.54 2.65
N CYS A 89 -5.95 -4.46 1.89
CA CYS A 89 -5.02 -3.39 2.23
C CYS A 89 -5.45 -2.66 3.51
N GLU A 90 -6.74 -2.37 3.69
CA GLU A 90 -7.26 -1.75 4.92
C GLU A 90 -6.83 -2.57 6.15
N ALA A 91 -7.09 -3.88 6.15
CA ALA A 91 -6.69 -4.78 7.24
C ALA A 91 -5.17 -4.86 7.44
N ALA A 92 -4.39 -4.78 6.36
CA ALA A 92 -2.93 -4.80 6.45
C ALA A 92 -2.37 -3.54 7.13
N PHE A 93 -2.95 -2.36 6.88
CA PHE A 93 -2.59 -1.12 7.59
C PHE A 93 -3.15 -1.11 9.03
N ASP A 94 -4.42 -1.51 9.24
CA ASP A 94 -5.04 -1.58 10.58
C ASP A 94 -4.29 -2.52 11.54
N SER A 95 -3.75 -3.63 11.01
CA SER A 95 -2.95 -4.59 11.78
C SER A 95 -1.48 -4.17 11.98
N GLY A 96 -1.04 -3.08 11.35
CA GLY A 96 0.37 -2.66 11.37
C GLY A 96 1.31 -3.60 10.59
N SER A 97 0.77 -4.42 9.69
CA SER A 97 1.57 -5.31 8.83
C SER A 97 2.32 -4.54 7.74
N ILE A 98 1.78 -3.39 7.32
CA ILE A 98 2.40 -2.42 6.41
C ILE A 98 2.15 -1.00 6.94
N ASP A 99 2.96 -0.05 6.48
CA ASP A 99 2.90 1.34 6.96
C ASP A 99 3.14 2.33 5.81
N VAL A 100 2.71 3.57 6.01
CA VAL A 100 3.06 4.71 5.17
C VAL A 100 3.92 5.65 6.00
N VAL A 101 5.10 5.98 5.51
CA VAL A 101 6.04 6.84 6.23
C VAL A 101 6.44 8.00 5.34
N GLN A 102 6.31 9.22 5.87
CA GLN A 102 6.88 10.41 5.27
C GLN A 102 8.27 10.64 5.87
N TYR A 103 9.28 10.74 5.01
CA TYR A 103 10.66 10.96 5.39
C TYR A 103 11.09 12.38 5.04
N THR A 104 11.62 13.13 6.01
CA THR A 104 12.32 14.38 5.74
C THR A 104 13.80 14.07 5.51
N LEU A 105 14.31 14.45 4.34
CA LEU A 105 15.69 14.22 3.93
C LEU A 105 16.45 15.54 3.80
N VAL A 106 17.69 15.57 4.26
CA VAL A 106 18.61 16.69 4.03
C VAL A 106 19.82 16.22 3.24
N LYS A 107 20.33 17.09 2.37
CA LYS A 107 21.60 16.92 1.69
C LYS A 107 22.65 17.73 2.43
N ASN A 108 23.75 17.08 2.80
CA ASN A 108 24.91 17.79 3.35
C ASN A 108 25.61 18.60 2.27
#